data_AF-A0A8K0P626-F1
#
_entry.id   AF-A0A8K0P626-F1
#
_cell.length_a   1.000
_cell.length_b   1.000
_cell.length_c   1.000
_cell.angle_alpha   90.00
_cell.angle_beta   90.00
_cell.angle_gamma   90.00
#
_symmetry.space_group_name_H-M   'P 1'
#
loop_
_entity.id
_entity.type
_entity.pdbx_description
1 polymer ?
#
loop_
_entity_poly.entity_id
_entity_poly.type
_entity_poly.pdbx_seq_one_letter_code
_entity_poly.pdbx_strand_id
1 'polypeptide(L)'
;MHNWLQGTRKCFKNWNSSSTAMEADIITEGFKASIEMHNLKYHRLIGDGDSSNMQRLPREMPYGADLPVQKVECMNHLLRTYISRLRDTARKPKNSQGAVPILLRKKVGDNLQRIRVAISAAVAYRRATTNSDKIKLLEEDIRKGTNHVFGDHEGCAEYFCKSPNEREENLFPQMRSCGLWVDIRYANSLLARHSPSLIQNVTNNVAESFNSLVAKYIGGKRINYCLRGSYQTRCEIATISFNSRYRLQNKIHSGLTNASPGKFTKINSKSLEKKALKRKSRQDFPSSFKRKQLQFDGPDEHYGQRDQNMEI
;
A
#
# COMPACT_ATOMS: atom_id res chain seq x y z
N MET A 1 -55.35 19.39 23.54
CA MET A 1 -54.00 19.99 23.53
C MET A 1 -53.03 19.03 24.21
N HIS A 2 -52.31 18.18 23.45
CA HIS A 2 -51.29 17.31 24.02
C HIS A 2 -49.95 18.04 24.04
N ASN A 3 -49.61 18.52 25.23
CA ASN A 3 -48.35 19.18 25.53
C ASN A 3 -47.28 18.08 25.71
N TRP A 4 -46.52 17.80 24.65
CA TRP A 4 -45.33 16.94 24.78
C TRP A 4 -44.28 17.72 25.56
N LEU A 5 -44.03 17.28 26.80
CA LEU A 5 -42.93 17.75 27.63
C LEU A 5 -41.65 17.88 26.79
N GLN A 6 -41.13 19.10 26.68
CA GLN A 6 -39.78 19.37 26.17
C GLN A 6 -38.77 18.76 27.14
N GLY A 7 -38.59 17.45 27.07
CA GLY A 7 -37.47 16.79 27.72
C GLY A 7 -36.18 17.35 27.13
N THR A 8 -35.33 17.93 27.98
CA THR A 8 -33.97 18.36 27.66
C THR A 8 -33.18 17.16 27.16
N ARG A 9 -33.24 16.90 25.84
CA ARG A 9 -32.37 15.92 25.19
C ARG A 9 -30.95 16.46 25.27
N LYS A 10 -30.14 15.89 26.17
CA LYS A 10 -28.71 16.18 26.24
C LYS A 10 -28.10 15.79 24.89
N CYS A 11 -27.84 16.80 24.07
CA CYS A 11 -27.22 16.60 22.77
C CYS A 11 -25.75 16.20 23.01
N PHE A 12 -25.39 14.97 22.62
CA PHE A 12 -24.01 14.47 22.71
C PHE A 12 -23.17 14.81 21.46
N LYS A 13 -23.66 15.71 20.62
CA LYS A 13 -22.95 16.17 19.42
C LYS A 13 -21.71 16.94 19.85
N ASN A 14 -20.54 16.41 19.50
CA ASN A 14 -19.23 16.99 19.80
C ASN A 14 -18.57 17.63 18.56
N TRP A 15 -19.28 17.69 17.44
CA TRP A 15 -18.75 18.22 16.18
C TRP A 15 -19.84 18.90 15.36
N ASN A 16 -19.58 20.13 14.91
CA ASN A 16 -20.57 20.95 14.21
C ASN A 16 -20.33 21.11 12.70
N SER A 17 -19.17 20.69 12.18
CA SER A 17 -18.80 20.82 10.77
C SER A 17 -18.96 19.50 10.00
N SER A 18 -18.48 19.44 8.75
CA SER A 18 -18.50 18.21 7.94
C SER A 18 -17.60 17.12 8.53
N SER A 19 -17.89 15.86 8.21
CA SER A 19 -17.04 14.72 8.60
C SER A 19 -15.63 14.83 8.01
N THR A 20 -15.50 15.38 6.80
CA THR A 20 -14.23 15.68 6.15
C THR A 20 -13.40 16.71 6.92
N ALA A 21 -14.05 17.76 7.45
CA ALA A 21 -13.39 18.75 8.29
C ALA A 21 -12.93 18.15 9.63
N MET A 22 -13.68 17.19 10.18
CA MET A 22 -13.33 16.51 11.42
C MET A 22 -11.98 15.80 11.33
N GLU A 23 -11.72 15.08 10.23
CA GLU A 23 -10.44 14.38 10.05
C GLU A 23 -9.26 15.37 10.00
N ALA A 24 -9.40 16.45 9.24
CA ALA A 24 -8.38 17.49 9.14
C ALA A 24 -8.07 18.14 10.50
N ASP A 25 -9.11 18.40 11.29
CA ASP A 25 -8.98 19.09 12.58
C ASP A 25 -8.44 18.16 13.66
N ILE A 26 -8.85 16.88 13.69
CA ILE A 26 -8.26 15.87 14.58
C ILE A 26 -6.76 15.70 14.30
N ILE A 27 -6.35 15.65 13.03
CA ILE A 27 -4.93 15.56 12.69
C ILE A 27 -4.19 16.80 13.16
N THR A 28 -4.73 17.99 12.88
CA THR A 28 -4.10 19.27 13.27
C THR A 28 -3.97 19.39 14.79
N GLU A 29 -5.03 19.06 15.52
CA GLU A 29 -5.06 19.02 16.99
C GLU A 29 -4.03 18.03 17.52
N GLY A 30 -3.94 16.82 16.96
CA GLY A 30 -2.96 15.82 17.36
C GLY A 30 -1.51 16.27 17.17
N PHE A 31 -1.23 17.08 16.15
CA PHE A 31 0.09 17.71 15.99
C PHE A 31 0.33 18.81 17.02
N LYS A 32 -0.64 19.67 17.30
CA LYS A 32 -0.50 20.74 18.31
C LYS A 32 -0.30 20.18 19.73
N ALA A 33 -1.08 19.15 20.09
CA ALA A 33 -1.02 18.52 21.40
C ALA A 33 0.23 17.63 21.61
N SER A 34 0.96 17.29 20.55
CA SER A 34 2.08 16.35 20.62
C SER A 34 3.20 16.79 21.57
N ILE A 35 3.45 18.09 21.70
CA ILE A 35 4.47 18.63 22.62
C ILE A 35 4.02 18.44 24.06
N GLU A 36 2.79 18.81 24.39
CA GLU A 36 2.27 18.68 25.75
C GLU A 36 2.10 17.22 26.17
N MET A 37 1.54 16.38 25.29
CA MET A 37 1.23 14.99 25.60
C MET A 37 2.45 14.07 25.56
N HIS A 38 3.43 14.35 24.70
CA HIS A 38 4.51 13.42 24.40
C HIS A 38 5.90 14.05 24.40
N ASN A 39 6.00 15.38 24.53
CA ASN A 39 7.26 16.11 24.39
C ASN A 39 7.98 15.82 23.05
N LEU A 40 7.20 15.72 21.97
CA LEU A 40 7.70 15.41 20.62
C LEU A 40 7.21 16.44 19.59
N LYS A 41 8.00 16.63 18.53
CA LYS A 41 7.59 17.38 17.33
C LYS A 41 7.61 16.44 16.12
N TYR A 42 6.54 16.43 15.33
CA TYR A 42 6.42 15.57 14.15
C TYR A 42 6.76 16.31 12.86
N HIS A 43 7.87 15.97 12.21
CA HIS A 43 8.26 16.63 10.97
C HIS A 43 7.50 16.14 9.72
N ARG A 44 7.00 14.88 9.73
CA ARG A 44 6.39 14.25 8.56
C ARG A 44 5.06 13.58 8.89
N LEU A 45 4.11 13.71 7.97
CA LEU A 45 2.85 12.98 7.97
C LEU A 45 2.81 12.04 6.77
N ILE A 46 2.62 10.74 7.01
CA ILE A 46 2.50 9.74 5.95
C ILE A 46 1.01 9.56 5.63
N GLY A 47 0.60 10.04 4.45
CA GLY A 47 -0.78 10.00 3.98
C GLY A 47 -1.07 8.85 3.02
N ASP A 48 -2.34 8.49 2.93
CA ASP A 48 -2.87 7.69 1.82
C ASP A 48 -3.42 8.65 0.75
N GLY A 49 -2.69 8.78 -0.37
CA GLY A 49 -3.00 9.26 -1.73
C GLY A 49 -4.05 10.35 -2.03
N ASP A 50 -5.14 10.46 -1.27
CA ASP A 50 -6.38 11.19 -1.61
C ASP A 50 -6.83 12.19 -0.53
N SER A 51 -5.96 12.52 0.42
CA SER A 51 -6.33 13.45 1.50
C SER A 51 -6.22 14.92 1.05
N SER A 52 -7.28 15.43 0.43
CA SER A 52 -7.58 16.88 0.32
C SER A 52 -7.66 17.55 1.71
N ASN A 53 -7.81 16.75 2.75
CA ASN A 53 -7.98 17.13 4.16
C ASN A 53 -6.70 17.67 4.83
N MET A 54 -5.56 17.67 4.14
CA MET A 54 -4.28 18.04 4.75
C MET A 54 -3.78 19.45 4.41
N GLN A 55 -4.59 20.28 3.75
CA GLN A 55 -4.24 21.69 3.48
C GLN A 55 -4.19 22.56 4.75
N ARG A 56 -4.78 22.09 5.86
CA ARG A 56 -4.81 22.83 7.14
C ARG A 56 -3.47 22.82 7.88
N LEU A 57 -2.75 21.68 7.89
CA LEU A 57 -1.47 21.55 8.61
C LEU A 57 -0.41 22.59 8.18
N PRO A 58 -0.18 22.85 6.88
CA PRO A 58 0.76 23.90 6.45
C PRO A 58 0.32 25.32 6.81
N ARG A 59 -0.98 25.58 7.04
CA ARG A 59 -1.48 26.90 7.45
C ARG A 59 -1.32 27.12 8.94
N GLU A 60 -1.59 26.07 9.72
CA GLU A 60 -1.59 26.11 11.17
C GLU A 60 -0.19 26.04 11.79
N MET A 61 0.80 25.54 11.03
CA MET A 61 2.23 25.51 11.39
C MET A 61 2.45 25.18 12.87
N PRO A 62 2.05 23.97 13.33
CA PRO A 62 1.95 23.63 14.76
C PRO A 62 3.27 23.77 15.54
N TYR A 63 4.40 23.84 14.85
CA TYR A 63 5.73 23.96 15.43
C TYR A 63 6.50 25.22 14.99
N GLY A 64 5.84 26.16 14.31
CA GLY A 64 6.46 27.37 13.76
C GLY A 64 7.13 27.19 12.39
N ALA A 65 7.63 28.30 11.84
CA ALA A 65 8.22 28.37 10.50
C ALA A 65 9.48 27.51 10.32
N ASP A 66 10.21 27.26 11.41
CA ASP A 66 11.46 26.50 11.39
C ASP A 66 11.25 25.00 11.17
N LEU A 67 10.05 24.49 11.45
CA LEU A 67 9.73 23.08 11.30
C LEU A 67 8.37 22.86 10.61
N PRO A 68 8.28 23.14 9.29
CA PRO A 68 7.08 22.85 8.52
C PRO A 68 6.85 21.34 8.45
N VAL A 69 5.59 20.94 8.67
CA VAL A 69 5.16 19.55 8.55
C VAL A 69 5.07 19.16 7.08
N GLN A 70 5.81 18.15 6.67
CA GLN A 70 5.78 17.65 5.29
C GLN A 70 4.80 16.49 5.13
N LYS A 71 3.90 16.60 4.16
CA LYS A 71 3.07 15.47 3.72
C LYS A 71 3.88 14.56 2.78
N VAL A 72 3.90 13.27 3.09
CA VAL A 72 4.56 12.24 2.29
C VAL A 72 3.54 11.17 1.93
N GLU A 73 3.36 10.89 0.66
CA GLU A 73 2.39 9.90 0.21
C GLU A 73 2.93 8.46 0.39
N CYS A 74 2.05 7.54 0.79
CA CYS A 74 2.37 6.13 0.94
C CYS A 74 2.74 5.50 -0.41
N MET A 75 3.95 4.94 -0.52
CA MET A 75 4.44 4.32 -1.76
C MET A 75 3.54 3.18 -2.24
N ASN A 76 3.02 2.36 -1.33
CA ASN A 76 2.13 1.25 -1.70
C ASN A 76 0.84 1.75 -2.35
N HIS A 77 0.29 2.87 -1.86
CA HIS A 77 -0.91 3.46 -2.42
C HIS A 77 -0.64 4.10 -3.77
N LEU A 78 0.44 4.87 -3.90
CA LEU A 78 0.86 5.42 -5.19
C LEU A 78 1.02 4.33 -6.26
N LEU A 79 1.73 3.24 -5.94
CA LEU A 79 1.92 2.13 -6.86
C LEU A 79 0.62 1.38 -7.16
N ARG A 80 -0.27 1.17 -6.18
CA ARG A 80 -1.58 0.55 -6.40
C ARG A 80 -2.45 1.40 -7.32
N THR A 81 -2.54 2.71 -7.07
CA THR A 81 -3.31 3.66 -7.87
C THR A 81 -2.78 3.71 -9.30
N TYR A 82 -1.46 3.78 -9.48
CA TYR A 82 -0.83 3.75 -10.79
C TYR A 82 -1.12 2.44 -11.56
N ILE A 83 -0.92 1.28 -10.92
CA ILE A 83 -1.21 -0.01 -11.56
C ILE A 83 -2.70 -0.20 -11.85
N SER A 84 -3.60 0.33 -11.00
CA SER A 84 -5.03 0.33 -11.28
C SER A 84 -5.34 1.12 -12.54
N ARG A 85 -4.78 2.33 -12.69
CA ARG A 85 -4.95 3.14 -13.90
C ARG A 85 -4.48 2.43 -15.16
N LEU A 86 -3.29 1.82 -15.13
CA LEU A 86 -2.79 1.05 -16.26
C LEU A 86 -3.67 -0.17 -16.58
N ARG A 87 -4.21 -0.84 -15.55
CA ARG A 87 -5.15 -1.94 -15.71
C ARG A 87 -6.45 -1.47 -16.36
N ASP A 88 -6.95 -0.29 -15.98
CA ASP A 88 -8.15 0.29 -16.58
C ASP A 88 -7.90 0.63 -18.05
N THR A 89 -6.74 1.19 -18.37
CA THR A 89 -6.29 1.40 -19.75
C THR A 89 -6.24 0.09 -20.55
N ALA A 90 -5.74 -1.00 -19.95
CA ALA A 90 -5.73 -2.32 -20.58
C ALA A 90 -7.15 -2.89 -20.81
N ARG A 91 -8.12 -2.54 -19.98
CA ARG A 91 -9.50 -3.04 -20.08
C ARG A 91 -10.34 -2.29 -21.11
N LYS A 92 -10.06 -1.00 -21.33
CA LYS A 92 -10.82 -0.14 -22.25
C LYS A 92 -10.60 -0.53 -23.71
N PRO A 93 -11.65 -0.93 -24.46
CA PRO A 93 -11.51 -1.28 -25.88
C PRO A 93 -11.38 -0.04 -26.79
N LYS A 94 -11.68 1.15 -26.28
CA LYS A 94 -11.58 2.43 -27.00
C LYS A 94 -10.94 3.49 -26.11
N ASN A 95 -10.22 4.42 -26.72
CA ASN A 95 -9.68 5.63 -26.09
C ASN A 95 -10.10 6.87 -26.91
N SER A 96 -9.55 8.04 -26.58
CA SER A 96 -9.82 9.30 -27.28
C SER A 96 -9.43 9.30 -28.77
N GLN A 97 -8.59 8.35 -29.22
CA GLN A 97 -8.12 8.25 -30.60
C GLN A 97 -8.74 7.07 -31.39
N GLY A 98 -9.61 6.27 -30.77
CA GLY A 98 -10.35 5.22 -31.45
C GLY A 98 -10.27 3.86 -30.75
N ALA A 99 -10.39 2.79 -31.56
CA ALA A 99 -10.35 1.42 -31.06
C ALA A 99 -8.92 0.97 -30.75
N VAL A 100 -8.73 0.28 -29.62
CA VAL A 100 -7.43 -0.22 -29.19
C VAL A 100 -7.36 -1.75 -29.40
N PRO A 101 -6.38 -2.25 -30.18
CA PRO A 101 -6.20 -3.67 -30.43
C PRO A 101 -6.13 -4.53 -29.16
N ILE A 102 -6.81 -5.68 -29.18
CA ILE A 102 -6.86 -6.63 -28.03
C ILE A 102 -5.45 -7.08 -27.63
N LEU A 103 -4.58 -7.34 -28.61
CA LEU A 103 -3.20 -7.78 -28.36
C LEU A 103 -2.41 -6.78 -27.52
N LEU A 104 -2.46 -5.49 -27.88
CA LEU A 104 -1.76 -4.42 -27.14
C LEU A 104 -2.33 -4.26 -25.73
N ARG A 105 -3.65 -4.34 -25.58
CA ARG A 105 -4.32 -4.32 -24.27
C ARG A 105 -3.88 -5.46 -23.37
N LYS A 106 -3.83 -6.68 -23.91
CA LYS A 106 -3.34 -7.86 -23.18
C LYS A 106 -1.89 -7.67 -22.75
N LYS A 107 -1.02 -7.17 -23.63
CA LYS A 107 0.39 -6.86 -23.32
C LYS A 107 0.55 -5.84 -22.19
N VAL A 108 -0.30 -4.81 -22.12
CA VAL A 108 -0.29 -3.88 -20.96
C VAL A 108 -0.67 -4.62 -19.68
N GLY A 109 -1.73 -5.43 -19.72
CA GLY A 109 -2.21 -6.22 -18.57
C GLY A 109 -1.17 -7.21 -18.05
N ASP A 110 -0.49 -7.93 -18.94
CA ASP A 110 0.51 -8.94 -18.61
C ASP A 110 1.78 -8.32 -17.98
N ASN A 111 2.12 -7.08 -18.38
CA ASN A 111 3.32 -6.38 -17.92
C ASN A 111 3.14 -5.56 -16.64
N LEU A 112 1.93 -5.45 -16.07
CA LEU A 112 1.67 -4.59 -14.89
C LEU A 112 2.61 -4.86 -13.71
N GLN A 113 2.91 -6.13 -13.42
CA GLN A 113 3.84 -6.47 -12.33
C GLN A 113 5.29 -6.11 -12.67
N ARG A 114 5.72 -6.32 -13.93
CA ARG A 114 7.05 -5.93 -14.40
C ARG A 114 7.26 -4.43 -14.23
N ILE A 115 6.27 -3.62 -14.63
CA ILE A 115 6.28 -2.15 -14.47
C ILE A 115 6.37 -1.76 -12.98
N ARG A 116 5.56 -2.38 -12.11
CA ARG A 116 5.60 -2.08 -10.68
C ARG A 116 6.96 -2.37 -10.05
N VAL A 117 7.55 -3.51 -10.39
CA VAL A 117 8.87 -3.93 -9.89
C VAL A 117 9.97 -3.00 -10.41
N ALA A 118 9.93 -2.66 -11.70
CA ALA A 118 10.82 -1.69 -12.33
C ALA A 118 10.86 -0.35 -11.57
N ILE A 119 9.70 0.23 -11.29
CA ILE A 119 9.62 1.50 -10.55
C ILE A 119 10.14 1.33 -9.12
N SER A 120 9.80 0.23 -8.45
CA SER A 120 10.28 -0.04 -7.09
C SER A 120 11.81 -0.17 -7.05
N ALA A 121 12.40 -0.79 -8.07
CA ALA A 121 13.85 -0.90 -8.23
C ALA A 121 14.50 0.47 -8.52
N ALA A 122 13.91 1.29 -9.40
CA ALA A 122 14.37 2.65 -9.69
C ALA A 122 14.35 3.53 -8.43
N VAL A 123 13.27 3.46 -7.64
CA VAL A 123 13.17 4.16 -6.34
C VAL A 123 14.28 3.71 -5.39
N ALA A 124 14.51 2.40 -5.26
CA ALA A 124 15.56 1.86 -4.39
C ALA A 124 16.96 2.32 -4.84
N TYR A 125 17.22 2.30 -6.14
CA TYR A 125 18.49 2.74 -6.74
C TYR A 125 18.75 4.22 -6.49
N ARG A 126 17.81 5.10 -6.86
CA ARG A 126 17.93 6.56 -6.71
C ARG A 126 18.00 7.00 -5.26
N ARG A 127 17.36 6.25 -4.34
CA ARG A 127 17.45 6.50 -2.91
C ARG A 127 18.85 6.20 -2.35
N ALA A 128 19.53 5.19 -2.90
CA ALA A 128 20.90 4.84 -2.50
C ALA A 128 21.95 5.78 -3.11
N THR A 129 21.62 6.49 -4.19
CA THR A 129 22.53 7.47 -4.81
C THR A 129 22.63 8.77 -4.00
N THR A 130 23.82 9.36 -3.94
CA THR A 130 24.10 10.64 -3.28
C THR A 130 23.78 11.88 -4.13
N ASN A 131 23.30 11.70 -5.36
CA ASN A 131 23.04 12.77 -6.30
C ASN A 131 21.94 13.74 -5.80
N SER A 132 22.20 15.04 -5.90
CA SER A 132 21.25 16.12 -5.56
C SER A 132 20.00 16.09 -6.44
N ASP A 133 20.13 15.72 -7.72
CA ASP A 133 19.03 15.68 -8.69
C ASP A 133 18.29 14.33 -8.73
N LYS A 134 18.45 13.48 -7.70
CA LYS A 134 17.81 12.14 -7.63
C LYS A 134 16.30 12.14 -7.85
N ILE A 135 15.60 13.23 -7.49
CA ILE A 135 14.15 13.37 -7.70
C ILE A 135 13.85 13.53 -9.20
N LYS A 136 14.53 14.43 -9.89
CA LYS A 136 14.36 14.66 -11.34
C LYS A 136 14.73 13.41 -12.13
N LEU A 137 15.83 12.76 -11.75
CA LEU A 137 16.25 11.51 -12.37
C LEU A 137 15.23 10.39 -12.16
N LEU A 138 14.60 10.31 -10.98
CA LEU A 138 13.51 9.36 -10.73
C LEU A 138 12.26 9.67 -11.58
N GLU A 139 11.93 10.94 -11.79
CA GLU A 139 10.83 11.33 -12.68
C GLU A 139 11.07 10.86 -14.12
N GLU A 140 12.30 11.02 -14.60
CA GLU A 140 12.72 10.54 -15.92
C GLU A 140 12.68 9.02 -16.00
N ASP A 141 13.17 8.33 -14.97
CA ASP A 141 13.11 6.86 -14.90
C ASP A 141 11.66 6.35 -14.94
N ILE A 142 10.72 7.01 -14.26
CA ILE A 142 9.30 6.64 -14.30
C ILE A 142 8.70 6.89 -15.70
N ARG A 143 9.07 7.99 -16.36
CA ARG A 143 8.57 8.34 -17.69
C ARG A 143 9.08 7.37 -18.76
N LYS A 144 10.37 7.01 -18.71
CA LYS A 144 11.03 6.12 -19.67
C LYS A 144 10.91 4.64 -19.31
N GLY A 145 10.65 4.31 -18.05
CA GLY A 145 10.62 2.92 -17.58
C GLY A 145 9.57 2.05 -18.29
N THR A 146 8.45 2.64 -18.71
CA THR A 146 7.46 1.91 -19.53
C THR A 146 7.92 1.70 -20.98
N ASN A 147 8.71 2.61 -21.56
CA ASN A 147 9.25 2.43 -22.92
C ASN A 147 10.05 1.14 -22.97
N HIS A 148 10.95 0.97 -21.99
CA HIS A 148 11.77 -0.22 -21.83
C HIS A 148 10.92 -1.50 -21.75
N VAL A 149 9.80 -1.46 -21.01
CA VAL A 149 8.92 -2.63 -20.84
C VAL A 149 8.20 -3.01 -22.14
N PHE A 150 8.01 -2.07 -23.05
CA PHE A 150 7.35 -2.29 -24.34
C PHE A 150 8.32 -2.33 -25.53
N GLY A 151 9.62 -2.51 -25.26
CA GLY A 151 10.66 -2.75 -26.28
C GLY A 151 11.30 -1.50 -26.87
N ASP A 152 10.99 -0.31 -26.37
CA ASP A 152 11.71 0.92 -26.72
C ASP A 152 12.83 1.18 -25.70
N HIS A 153 14.06 0.97 -26.14
CA HIS A 153 15.27 1.11 -25.33
C HIS A 153 15.97 2.46 -25.50
N GLU A 154 15.40 3.40 -26.26
CA GLU A 154 16.00 4.70 -26.50
C GLU A 154 16.18 5.50 -25.20
N GLY A 155 17.43 5.85 -24.87
CA GLY A 155 17.75 6.64 -23.68
C GLY A 155 17.44 5.94 -22.35
N CYS A 156 17.42 4.60 -22.33
CA CYS A 156 17.40 3.82 -21.09
C CYS A 156 18.66 4.09 -20.26
N ALA A 157 18.49 4.19 -18.93
CA ALA A 157 19.63 4.27 -18.03
C ALA A 157 20.39 2.93 -18.00
N GLU A 158 21.72 3.00 -17.94
CA GLU A 158 22.61 1.83 -17.99
C GLU A 158 22.32 0.82 -16.87
N TYR A 159 21.97 1.30 -15.68
CA TYR A 159 21.61 0.44 -14.53
C TYR A 159 20.31 -0.35 -14.76
N PHE A 160 19.48 0.08 -15.70
CA PHE A 160 18.14 -0.46 -15.96
C PHE A 160 18.11 -1.37 -17.20
N CYS A 161 18.93 -1.07 -18.20
CA CYS A 161 18.98 -1.80 -19.47
C CYS A 161 20.39 -2.33 -19.72
N LYS A 162 20.66 -3.58 -19.33
CA LYS A 162 21.98 -4.21 -19.48
C LYS A 162 22.28 -4.67 -20.92
N SER A 163 21.25 -5.13 -21.62
CA SER A 163 21.33 -5.47 -23.04
C SER A 163 19.91 -5.64 -23.61
N PRO A 164 19.61 -5.11 -24.81
CA PRO A 164 18.33 -5.36 -25.47
C PRO A 164 18.20 -6.85 -25.78
N ASN A 165 17.05 -7.44 -25.49
CA ASN A 165 16.77 -8.78 -25.99
C ASN A 165 16.41 -8.66 -27.48
N GLU A 166 17.20 -9.23 -28.37
CA GLU A 166 16.96 -9.22 -29.83
C GLU A 166 15.60 -9.85 -30.23
N ARG A 167 14.99 -10.62 -29.32
CA ARG A 167 13.68 -11.26 -29.50
C ARG A 167 12.49 -10.42 -29.00
N GLU A 168 12.72 -9.27 -28.37
CA GLU A 168 11.65 -8.42 -27.83
C GLU A 168 11.13 -7.49 -28.94
N GLU A 169 9.90 -7.74 -29.40
CA GLU A 169 9.23 -6.88 -30.38
C GLU A 169 8.97 -5.49 -29.79
N ASN A 170 9.39 -4.45 -30.51
CA ASN A 170 9.09 -3.07 -30.12
C ASN A 170 7.62 -2.74 -30.42
N LEU A 171 6.80 -2.72 -29.38
CA LEU A 171 5.36 -2.43 -29.48
C LEU A 171 5.08 -0.92 -29.46
N PHE A 172 6.06 -0.09 -29.14
CA PHE A 172 5.89 1.36 -28.99
C PHE A 172 5.28 2.04 -30.22
N PRO A 173 5.70 1.77 -31.48
CA PRO A 173 5.09 2.37 -32.66
C PRO A 173 3.60 2.05 -32.80
N GLN A 174 3.21 0.79 -32.55
CA GLN A 174 1.82 0.33 -32.61
C GLN A 174 0.97 0.96 -31.49
N MET A 175 1.54 1.12 -30.30
CA MET A 175 0.86 1.78 -29.17
C MET A 175 0.69 3.28 -29.41
N ARG A 176 1.60 3.91 -30.14
CA ARG A 176 1.51 5.33 -30.52
C ARG A 176 0.46 5.56 -31.60
N SER A 177 0.36 4.69 -32.61
CA SER A 177 -0.61 4.84 -33.70
C SER A 177 -2.07 4.68 -33.25
N CYS A 178 -2.35 3.82 -32.27
CA CYS A 178 -3.70 3.64 -31.71
C CYS A 178 -3.99 4.51 -30.46
N GLY A 179 -3.10 5.44 -30.11
CA GLY A 179 -3.28 6.35 -28.98
C GLY A 179 -3.15 5.76 -27.57
N LEU A 180 -2.97 4.44 -27.46
CA LEU A 180 -2.78 3.75 -26.17
C LEU A 180 -1.59 4.31 -25.38
N TRP A 181 -0.55 4.75 -26.09
CA TRP A 181 0.62 5.37 -25.49
C TRP A 181 0.31 6.68 -24.76
N VAL A 182 -0.68 7.46 -25.22
CA VAL A 182 -1.08 8.71 -24.58
C VAL A 182 -1.62 8.44 -23.18
N ASP A 183 -2.47 7.41 -23.05
CA ASP A 183 -3.06 7.00 -21.77
C ASP A 183 -1.98 6.50 -20.78
N ILE A 184 -1.03 5.70 -21.27
CA ILE A 184 0.10 5.20 -20.47
C ILE A 184 1.00 6.34 -20.02
N ARG A 185 1.37 7.24 -20.94
CA ARG A 185 2.18 8.42 -20.64
C ARG A 185 1.50 9.34 -19.63
N TYR A 186 0.18 9.48 -19.71
CA TYR A 186 -0.60 10.23 -18.72
C TYR A 186 -0.52 9.58 -17.34
N ALA A 187 -0.72 8.26 -17.24
CA ALA A 187 -0.55 7.53 -15.98
C ALA A 187 0.86 7.67 -15.40
N ASN A 188 1.91 7.59 -16.23
CA ASN A 188 3.29 7.80 -15.81
C ASN A 188 3.53 9.21 -15.27
N SER A 189 2.99 10.22 -15.97
CA SER A 189 3.13 11.62 -15.57
C SER A 189 2.47 11.89 -14.23
N LEU A 190 1.31 11.29 -13.95
CA LEU A 190 0.66 11.37 -12.65
C LEU A 190 1.52 10.76 -11.54
N LEU A 191 2.11 9.58 -11.77
CA LEU A 191 3.00 8.96 -10.79
C LEU A 191 4.29 9.76 -10.58
N ALA A 192 4.89 10.25 -11.66
CA ALA A 192 6.13 11.01 -11.63
C ALA A 192 6.00 12.29 -10.78
N ARG A 193 4.84 12.94 -10.75
CA ARG A 193 4.58 14.08 -9.84
C ARG A 193 4.78 13.75 -8.36
N HIS A 194 4.65 12.48 -7.98
CA HIS A 194 4.87 12.01 -6.62
C HIS A 194 6.30 11.50 -6.36
N SER A 195 7.27 11.75 -7.26
CA SER A 195 8.67 11.37 -7.06
C SER A 195 9.28 11.87 -5.74
N PRO A 196 8.99 13.09 -5.24
CA PRO A 196 9.45 13.52 -3.91
C PRO A 196 8.94 12.65 -2.75
N SER A 197 7.76 12.04 -2.88
CA SER A 197 7.24 11.08 -1.89
C SER A 197 7.80 9.67 -2.11
N LEU A 198 7.87 9.22 -3.37
CA LEU A 198 8.38 7.90 -3.73
C LEU A 198 9.82 7.68 -3.26
N ILE A 199 10.68 8.69 -3.41
CA ILE A 199 12.09 8.60 -3.00
C ILE A 199 12.25 8.35 -1.49
N GLN A 200 11.29 8.77 -0.67
CA GLN A 200 11.31 8.52 0.78
C GLN A 200 11.06 7.04 1.10
N ASN A 201 10.37 6.30 0.21
CA ASN A 201 10.08 4.88 0.32
C ASN A 201 9.46 4.52 1.68
N VAL A 202 8.40 5.26 2.04
CA VAL A 202 7.64 5.09 3.29
C VAL A 202 6.25 4.50 3.02
N THR A 203 5.69 3.84 4.03
CA THR A 203 4.37 3.19 3.93
C THR A 203 3.52 3.48 5.16
N ASN A 204 2.21 3.61 4.98
CA ASN A 204 1.23 3.77 6.06
C ASN A 204 0.73 2.42 6.64
N ASN A 205 1.34 1.30 6.22
CA ASN A 205 0.92 -0.05 6.57
C ASN A 205 0.84 -0.27 8.10
N VAL A 206 1.71 0.39 8.87
CA VAL A 206 1.73 0.30 10.35
C VAL A 206 0.44 0.86 10.94
N ALA A 207 0.05 2.07 10.52
CA ALA A 207 -1.18 2.70 10.98
C ALA A 207 -2.42 1.93 10.49
N GLU A 208 -2.44 1.48 9.23
CA GLU A 208 -3.52 0.63 8.70
C GLU A 208 -3.66 -0.67 9.51
N SER A 209 -2.54 -1.32 9.83
CA SER A 209 -2.53 -2.54 10.62
C SER A 209 -3.04 -2.29 12.05
N PHE A 210 -2.63 -1.20 12.68
CA PHE A 210 -3.15 -0.81 13.99
C PHE A 210 -4.65 -0.49 13.95
N ASN A 211 -5.08 0.33 12.99
CA ASN A 211 -6.48 0.70 12.80
C ASN A 211 -7.37 -0.52 12.52
N SER A 212 -6.84 -1.54 11.83
CA SER A 212 -7.56 -2.82 11.66
C SER A 212 -7.82 -3.54 12.99
N LEU A 213 -6.89 -3.48 13.94
CA LEU A 213 -7.07 -4.03 15.29
C LEU A 213 -8.06 -3.19 16.09
N VAL A 214 -7.95 -1.86 16.03
CA VAL A 214 -8.90 -0.94 16.67
C VAL A 214 -10.31 -1.23 16.17
N ALA A 215 -10.52 -1.33 14.85
CA ALA A 215 -11.80 -1.69 14.24
C ALA A 215 -12.33 -3.05 14.71
N LYS A 216 -11.44 -4.05 14.84
CA LYS A 216 -11.79 -5.37 15.37
C LYS A 216 -12.26 -5.30 16.82
N TYR A 217 -11.55 -4.59 17.70
CA TYR A 217 -11.92 -4.48 19.11
C TYR A 217 -13.15 -3.60 19.32
N ILE A 218 -13.39 -2.61 18.45
CA ILE A 218 -14.63 -1.81 18.43
C ILE A 218 -15.82 -2.63 17.94
N GLY A 219 -15.61 -3.77 17.24
CA GLY A 219 -16.71 -4.55 16.67
C GLY A 219 -17.30 -3.94 15.39
N GLY A 220 -16.57 -3.02 14.75
CA GLY A 220 -17.01 -2.28 13.57
C GLY A 220 -18.30 -1.49 13.79
N LYS A 221 -19.04 -1.21 12.70
CA LYS A 221 -20.33 -0.50 12.74
C LYS A 221 -21.49 -1.36 13.30
N ARG A 222 -21.25 -2.61 13.66
CA ARG A 222 -22.31 -3.60 13.95
C ARG A 222 -22.91 -3.47 15.34
N ILE A 223 -22.16 -2.99 16.31
CA ILE A 223 -22.62 -2.89 17.70
C ILE A 223 -22.22 -1.52 18.23
N ASN A 224 -23.20 -0.72 18.65
CA ASN A 224 -22.96 0.58 19.25
C ASN A 224 -22.43 0.40 20.67
N TYR A 225 -21.11 0.36 20.81
CA TYR A 225 -20.45 0.31 22.10
C TYR A 225 -20.15 1.68 22.68
N CYS A 226 -20.62 2.80 22.10
CA CYS A 226 -20.26 4.19 22.46
C CYS A 226 -20.79 4.65 23.84
N LEU A 227 -20.68 3.81 24.87
CA LEU A 227 -20.72 4.18 26.28
C LEU A 227 -19.35 4.75 26.69
N ARG A 228 -19.34 5.73 27.60
CA ARG A 228 -18.13 6.44 28.05
C ARG A 228 -17.05 5.45 28.54
N GLY A 229 -15.80 5.64 28.12
CA GLY A 229 -14.66 4.79 28.50
C GLY A 229 -14.44 3.54 27.63
N SER A 230 -15.48 3.01 26.97
CA SER A 230 -15.37 1.77 26.20
C SER A 230 -14.45 1.87 24.99
N TYR A 231 -14.44 3.02 24.31
CA TYR A 231 -13.61 3.26 23.12
C TYR A 231 -12.14 3.35 23.49
N GLN A 232 -11.83 4.11 24.53
CA GLN A 232 -10.46 4.28 25.02
C GLN A 232 -9.87 2.94 25.49
N THR A 233 -10.60 2.17 26.30
CA THR A 233 -10.17 0.82 26.70
C THR A 233 -9.95 -0.10 25.50
N ARG A 234 -10.76 0.00 24.43
CA ARG A 234 -10.57 -0.81 23.22
C ARG A 234 -9.36 -0.38 22.40
N CYS A 235 -9.08 0.92 22.33
CA CYS A 235 -7.84 1.44 21.75
C CYS A 235 -6.62 0.98 22.56
N GLU A 236 -6.68 1.00 23.88
CA GLU A 236 -5.63 0.46 24.76
C GLU A 236 -5.42 -1.04 24.54
N ILE A 237 -6.49 -1.84 24.48
CA ILE A 237 -6.42 -3.26 24.15
C ILE A 237 -5.81 -3.48 22.76
N ALA A 238 -6.18 -2.66 21.77
CA ALA A 238 -5.61 -2.71 20.43
C ALA A 238 -4.11 -2.42 20.46
N THR A 239 -3.66 -1.43 21.24
CA THR A 239 -2.24 -1.10 21.45
C THR A 239 -1.48 -2.26 22.08
N ILE A 240 -2.02 -2.84 23.16
CA ILE A 240 -1.41 -4.00 23.82
C ILE A 240 -1.31 -5.18 22.84
N SER A 241 -2.35 -5.42 22.03
CA SER A 241 -2.40 -6.48 21.01
C SER A 241 -1.39 -6.25 19.89
N PHE A 242 -1.31 -5.01 19.39
CA PHE A 242 -0.37 -4.61 18.35
C PHE A 242 1.08 -4.83 18.79
N ASN A 243 1.41 -4.40 20.01
CA ASN A 243 2.76 -4.49 20.58
C ASN A 243 3.12 -5.91 21.03
N SER A 244 2.16 -6.64 21.62
CA SER A 244 2.37 -8.01 22.12
C SER A 244 2.29 -9.07 21.00
N ARG A 245 1.85 -8.68 19.80
CA ARG A 245 1.69 -9.57 18.64
C ARG A 245 0.91 -10.84 19.03
N TYR A 246 1.37 -12.01 18.59
CA TYR A 246 0.76 -13.32 18.86
C TYR A 246 0.94 -13.82 20.31
N ARG A 247 1.59 -13.05 21.19
CA ARG A 247 1.84 -13.43 22.59
C ARG A 247 0.79 -12.87 23.55
N LEU A 248 -0.11 -12.00 23.09
CA LEU A 248 -1.11 -11.37 23.95
C LEU A 248 -1.96 -12.40 24.71
N GLN A 249 -2.54 -13.36 23.98
CA GLN A 249 -3.41 -14.39 24.57
C GLN A 249 -2.69 -15.22 25.63
N ASN A 250 -1.40 -15.48 25.42
CA ASN A 250 -0.60 -16.22 26.39
C ASN A 250 -0.38 -15.41 27.66
N LYS A 251 -0.03 -14.12 27.52
CA LYS A 251 0.17 -13.19 28.65
C LYS A 251 -1.11 -12.97 29.45
N ILE A 252 -2.24 -12.78 28.76
CA ILE A 252 -3.55 -12.61 29.40
C ILE A 252 -3.94 -13.90 30.14
N HIS A 253 -3.86 -15.05 29.48
CA HIS A 253 -4.22 -16.32 30.11
C HIS A 253 -3.36 -16.58 31.34
N SER A 254 -2.03 -16.47 31.23
CA SER A 254 -1.14 -16.68 32.37
C SER A 254 -1.39 -15.71 33.52
N GLY A 255 -1.77 -14.46 33.22
CA GLY A 255 -2.09 -13.46 34.25
C GLY A 255 -3.46 -13.66 34.91
N LEU A 256 -4.45 -14.19 34.18
CA LEU A 256 -5.80 -14.42 34.71
C LEU A 256 -5.94 -15.76 35.44
N THR A 257 -5.29 -16.81 34.95
CA THR A 257 -5.47 -18.17 35.48
C THR A 257 -4.31 -18.61 36.37
N ASN A 258 -3.24 -17.81 36.47
CA ASN A 258 -1.96 -18.22 37.05
C ASN A 258 -1.42 -19.55 36.49
N ALA A 259 -1.91 -19.96 35.31
CA ALA A 259 -1.60 -21.22 34.68
C ALA A 259 -1.11 -21.01 33.25
N SER A 260 -0.31 -21.95 32.75
CA SER A 260 0.21 -21.85 31.40
C SER A 260 -0.90 -22.15 30.37
N PRO A 261 -0.93 -21.44 29.22
CA PRO A 261 -1.89 -21.72 28.17
C PRO A 261 -1.81 -23.18 27.68
N GLY A 262 -2.96 -23.74 27.30
CA GLY A 262 -3.05 -25.09 26.75
C GLY A 262 -2.16 -25.31 25.51
N LYS A 263 -1.88 -26.58 25.22
CA LYS A 263 -0.99 -27.03 24.13
C LYS A 263 -1.31 -26.35 22.79
N PHE A 264 -2.57 -26.27 22.41
CA PHE A 264 -3.00 -25.71 21.12
C PHE A 264 -2.74 -24.20 21.00
N THR A 265 -2.99 -23.43 22.06
CA THR A 265 -2.70 -21.99 22.09
C THR A 265 -1.21 -21.74 21.90
N LYS A 266 -0.36 -22.51 22.60
CA LYS A 266 1.10 -22.44 22.44
C LYS A 266 1.55 -22.81 21.02
N ILE A 267 0.97 -23.86 20.42
CA ILE A 267 1.26 -24.26 19.03
C ILE A 267 0.90 -23.14 18.06
N ASN A 268 -0.28 -22.54 18.21
CA ASN A 268 -0.73 -21.46 17.34
C ASN A 268 0.17 -20.22 17.45
N SER A 269 0.49 -19.79 18.68
CA SER A 269 1.44 -18.69 18.90
C SER A 269 2.80 -18.95 18.24
N LYS A 270 3.36 -20.16 18.39
CA LYS A 270 4.62 -20.55 17.73
C LYS A 270 4.52 -20.56 16.21
N SER A 271 3.39 -21.00 15.65
CA SER A 271 3.16 -20.97 14.20
C SER A 271 3.12 -19.54 13.65
N LEU A 272 2.43 -18.64 14.34
CA LEU A 272 2.37 -17.21 14.00
C LEU A 272 3.75 -16.54 14.12
N GLU A 273 4.52 -16.88 15.15
CA GLU A 273 5.90 -16.43 15.33
C GLU A 273 6.80 -16.85 14.16
N LYS A 274 6.77 -18.13 13.78
CA LYS A 274 7.51 -18.66 12.63
C LYS A 274 7.14 -17.93 11.34
N LYS A 275 5.85 -17.68 11.10
CA LYS A 275 5.39 -16.92 9.92
C LYS A 275 5.92 -15.48 9.93
N ALA A 276 5.94 -14.83 11.09
CA ALA A 276 6.48 -13.46 11.24
C ALA A 276 8.00 -13.42 11.00
N LEU A 277 8.76 -14.37 11.57
CA LEU A 277 10.21 -14.48 11.36
C LEU A 277 10.57 -14.72 9.90
N LYS A 278 9.82 -15.62 9.22
CA LYS A 278 9.99 -15.84 7.77
C LYS A 278 9.73 -14.59 6.93
N ARG A 279 8.75 -13.76 7.31
CA ARG A 279 8.49 -12.48 6.63
C ARG A 279 9.64 -11.48 6.82
N LYS A 280 10.17 -11.37 8.05
CA LYS A 280 11.30 -10.49 8.36
C LYS A 280 12.57 -10.92 7.62
N SER A 281 12.89 -12.21 7.65
CA SER A 281 14.03 -12.79 6.91
C SER A 281 13.97 -12.50 5.40
N ARG A 282 12.79 -12.52 4.77
CA ARG A 282 12.62 -12.15 3.36
C ARG A 282 12.84 -10.66 3.06
N GLN A 283 12.70 -9.79 4.06
CA GLN A 283 12.98 -8.36 3.93
C GLN A 283 14.47 -8.08 4.10
N ASP A 284 15.09 -8.69 5.12
CA ASP A 284 16.50 -8.46 5.45
C ASP A 284 17.45 -9.13 4.43
N PHE A 285 17.03 -10.27 3.86
CA PHE A 285 17.71 -10.97 2.79
C PHE A 285 16.74 -11.22 1.65
N PRO A 286 16.60 -10.29 0.68
CA PRO A 286 15.88 -10.56 -0.55
C PRO A 286 16.66 -11.61 -1.33
N SER A 287 16.46 -12.88 -0.99
CA SER A 287 17.10 -13.98 -1.69
C SER A 287 16.75 -13.86 -3.17
N SER A 288 17.76 -13.92 -4.04
CA SER A 288 17.57 -14.27 -5.44
C SER A 288 16.84 -15.62 -5.45
N PHE A 289 15.51 -15.60 -5.53
CA PHE A 289 14.74 -16.82 -5.73
C PHE A 289 15.14 -17.31 -7.12
N LYS A 290 16.15 -18.18 -7.19
CA LYS A 290 16.23 -19.16 -8.28
C LYS A 290 14.88 -19.87 -8.20
N ARG A 291 14.00 -19.62 -9.17
CA ARG A 291 12.82 -20.47 -9.36
C ARG A 291 13.38 -21.88 -9.41
N LYS A 292 13.08 -22.73 -8.41
CA LYS A 292 13.24 -24.16 -8.59
C LYS A 292 12.38 -24.48 -9.80
N GLN A 293 13.00 -24.79 -10.93
CA GLN A 293 12.28 -25.50 -11.98
C GLN A 293 11.74 -26.75 -11.30
N LEU A 294 10.43 -26.86 -11.22
CA LEU A 294 9.81 -28.13 -10.88
C LEU A 294 10.26 -29.07 -12.00
N GLN A 295 11.19 -29.97 -11.69
CA GLN A 295 11.39 -31.15 -12.51
C GLN A 295 10.08 -31.92 -12.41
N PHE A 296 9.35 -31.91 -13.51
CA PHE A 296 8.19 -32.76 -13.68
C PHE A 296 8.78 -34.12 -14.02
N ASP A 297 9.10 -34.91 -12.99
CA ASP A 297 9.23 -36.34 -13.22
C ASP A 297 7.88 -36.80 -13.75
N GLY A 298 7.90 -37.55 -14.84
CA GLY A 298 6.70 -38.06 -15.48
C GLY A 298 5.81 -38.80 -14.49
N PRO A 299 4.57 -39.16 -14.89
CA PRO A 299 3.68 -39.92 -14.03
C PRO A 299 4.40 -41.15 -13.47
N ASP A 300 4.25 -41.35 -12.15
CA ASP A 300 4.74 -42.49 -11.37
C ASP A 300 4.47 -43.81 -12.11
N GLU A 301 5.46 -44.73 -12.14
CA GLU A 301 5.33 -46.06 -12.74
C GLU A 301 4.16 -46.88 -12.13
N HIS A 302 3.66 -46.46 -10.97
CA HIS A 302 2.49 -47.05 -10.32
C HIS A 302 1.14 -46.40 -10.69
N TYR A 303 1.12 -45.39 -11.56
CA TYR A 303 -0.12 -44.83 -12.06
C TYR A 303 -0.67 -45.75 -13.17
N GLY A 304 -1.72 -46.52 -12.83
CA GLY A 304 -2.32 -47.54 -13.69
C GLY A 304 -2.61 -47.05 -15.12
N GLN A 305 -2.51 -47.99 -16.08
CA GLN A 305 -2.75 -47.75 -17.50
C GLN A 305 -4.05 -46.97 -17.68
N ARG A 306 -3.94 -45.76 -18.23
CA ARG A 306 -5.11 -44.99 -18.65
C ARG A 306 -5.88 -45.84 -19.66
N ASP A 307 -7.14 -46.13 -19.35
CA ASP A 307 -8.11 -46.67 -20.29
C ASP A 307 -8.17 -45.76 -21.53
N GLN A 308 -7.36 -46.10 -22.53
CA GLN A 308 -7.59 -45.75 -23.92
C GLN A 308 -8.48 -46.85 -24.46
N ASN A 309 -9.79 -46.62 -24.46
CA ASN A 309 -10.72 -47.13 -25.46
C ASN A 309 -12.13 -46.60 -25.16
N MET A 310 -12.48 -45.49 -25.81
CA MET A 310 -13.83 -45.22 -26.28
C MET A 310 -13.73 -44.23 -27.44
N GLU A 311 -13.35 -44.75 -28.61
CA GLU A 311 -13.96 -44.32 -29.90
C GLU A 311 -15.31 -45.07 -29.93
N ILE A 312 -16.47 -44.48 -30.23
CA ILE A 312 -16.90 -43.53 -31.27
C ILE A 312 -17.94 -42.56 -30.68
#